data_AF-A0A4Q0IRC8-F1
#
_entry.id   AF-A0A4Q0IRC8-F1
#
_cell.length_a   1.000
_cell.length_b   1.000
_cell.length_c   1.000
_cell.angle_alpha   90.00
_cell.angle_beta   90.00
_cell.angle_gamma   90.00
#
_symmetry.space_group_name_H-M   'P 1'
#
loop_
_entity.id
_entity.type
_entity.pdbx_description
1 polymer ?
#
loop_
_entity_poly.entity_id
_entity_poly.type
_entity_poly.pdbx_seq_one_letter_code
_entity_poly.pdbx_strand_id
1 'polypeptide(L)'
;ELKSRYPLLDLRLLARNRVFALSSLAAFVNYNSFFGMLFFFSLYLQVGRGLSVQQAGFFLALRSVVPALTAPLAARLCNAWNPGYVCAVGVALCGLGLTAAGFLQLDSPLSLMLGAQCLLGVGISLFALPNTTIILESAGPEHVGQASGLTGAVRTGGQLCNMVVITLTLSLFLGQEPVSIANIDGFMR
;
A
#
# COMPACT_ATOMS: atom_id res chain seq x y z
N GLU A 1 -27.22 -1.61 7.63
CA GLU A 1 -26.71 -2.96 7.30
C GLU A 1 -27.14 -4.09 8.23
N LEU A 2 -26.67 -4.20 9.49
CA LEU A 2 -26.94 -5.40 10.32
C LEU A 2 -28.42 -5.72 10.65
N LYS A 3 -29.33 -4.77 10.42
CA LYS A 3 -30.80 -4.91 10.56
C LYS A 3 -31.55 -5.02 9.23
N SER A 4 -30.87 -5.01 8.08
CA SER A 4 -31.52 -5.11 6.76
C SER A 4 -31.81 -6.56 6.38
N ARG A 5 -32.96 -6.80 5.73
CA ARG A 5 -33.41 -8.13 5.27
C ARG A 5 -32.62 -8.63 4.05
N TYR A 6 -32.02 -7.71 3.29
CA TYR A 6 -31.09 -7.95 2.18
C TYR A 6 -29.92 -6.98 2.34
N PRO A 7 -28.93 -7.27 3.20
CA PRO A 7 -27.77 -6.41 3.35
C PRO A 7 -26.95 -6.45 2.05
N LEU A 8 -26.58 -5.27 1.54
CA LEU A 8 -25.65 -5.17 0.40
C LEU A 8 -24.23 -5.58 0.81
N LEU A 9 -23.95 -5.52 2.11
CA LEU A 9 -22.69 -5.86 2.74
C LEU A 9 -22.98 -6.78 3.94
N ASP A 10 -22.91 -8.11 3.74
CA ASP A 10 -23.04 -9.03 4.87
C ASP A 10 -21.74 -9.05 5.70
N LEU A 11 -21.61 -8.09 6.63
CA LEU A 11 -20.51 -8.02 7.59
C LEU A 11 -20.42 -9.27 8.49
N ARG A 12 -21.44 -10.13 8.50
CA ARG A 12 -21.39 -11.42 9.21
C ARG A 12 -20.41 -12.39 8.54
N LEU A 13 -20.04 -12.18 7.27
CA LEU A 13 -18.96 -12.90 6.59
C LEU A 13 -17.60 -12.69 7.29
N LEU A 14 -17.29 -11.46 7.72
CA LEU A 14 -16.10 -11.20 8.54
C LEU A 14 -16.17 -11.93 9.89
N ALA A 15 -17.33 -11.95 10.53
CA ALA A 15 -17.46 -12.57 11.85
C ALA A 15 -17.41 -14.11 11.80
N ARG A 16 -17.91 -14.71 10.72
CA ARG A 16 -18.00 -16.17 10.57
C ARG A 16 -16.79 -16.79 9.89
N ASN A 17 -16.17 -16.10 8.93
CA ASN A 17 -15.04 -16.62 8.18
C ASN A 17 -13.73 -15.96 8.63
N ARG A 18 -12.97 -16.68 9.46
CA ARG A 18 -11.68 -16.22 9.99
C ARG A 18 -10.66 -15.94 8.87
N VAL A 19 -10.66 -16.73 7.80
CA VAL A 19 -9.73 -16.55 6.67
C VAL A 19 -10.05 -15.25 5.94
N PHE A 20 -11.34 -15.00 5.68
CA PHE A 20 -11.81 -13.75 5.09
C PHE A 20 -11.46 -12.53 5.96
N ALA A 21 -11.70 -12.63 7.27
CA ALA A 21 -11.44 -11.54 8.21
C ALA A 21 -9.95 -11.21 8.33
N LEU A 22 -9.11 -12.24 8.48
CA LEU A 22 -7.66 -12.07 8.59
C LEU A 22 -7.05 -11.55 7.28
N SER A 23 -7.50 -12.03 6.12
CA SER A 23 -7.02 -11.55 4.82
C SER A 23 -7.48 -10.11 4.54
N SER A 24 -8.68 -9.75 4.98
CA SER A 24 -9.17 -8.36 4.93
C SER A 24 -8.35 -7.46 5.86
N LEU A 25 -8.08 -7.90 7.09
CA LEU A 25 -7.25 -7.15 8.03
C LEU A 25 -5.82 -6.99 7.52
N ALA A 26 -5.23 -8.04 6.95
CA ALA A 26 -3.92 -7.99 6.32
C ALA A 26 -3.91 -6.98 5.17
N ALA A 27 -4.96 -6.96 4.36
CA ALA A 27 -5.10 -5.94 3.31
C ALA A 27 -5.15 -4.54 3.91
N PHE A 28 -6.03 -4.31 4.88
CA PHE A 28 -6.15 -3.02 5.55
C PHE A 28 -4.78 -2.50 6.04
N VAL A 29 -4.05 -3.33 6.80
CA VAL A 29 -2.75 -2.97 7.36
C VAL A 29 -1.73 -2.72 6.26
N ASN A 30 -1.67 -3.58 5.25
CA ASN A 30 -0.70 -3.45 4.16
C ASN A 30 -0.93 -2.14 3.38
N TYR A 31 -2.18 -1.87 2.95
CA TYR A 31 -2.52 -0.64 2.23
C TYR A 31 -2.40 0.62 3.10
N ASN A 32 -2.61 0.50 4.41
CA ASN A 32 -2.33 1.56 5.37
C ASN A 32 -0.84 1.85 5.54
N SER A 33 0.08 0.95 5.14
CA SER A 33 1.49 1.14 5.48
C SER A 33 2.28 1.98 4.46
N PHE A 34 1.92 1.93 3.17
CA PHE A 34 2.77 2.49 2.10
C PHE A 34 2.12 3.57 1.23
N PHE A 35 0.83 3.85 1.40
CA PHE A 35 0.10 4.66 0.41
C PHE A 35 0.66 6.09 0.30
N GLY A 36 0.85 6.75 1.43
CA GLY A 36 1.31 8.13 1.46
C GLY A 36 2.82 8.29 1.40
N MET A 37 3.58 7.19 1.26
CA MET A 37 4.94 7.30 0.71
C MET A 37 4.93 7.98 -0.66
N LEU A 38 3.88 7.84 -1.45
CA LEU A 38 3.79 8.51 -2.74
C LEU A 38 3.87 10.04 -2.58
N PHE A 39 3.19 10.57 -1.56
CA PHE A 39 3.22 11.98 -1.22
C PHE A 39 4.59 12.39 -0.68
N PHE A 40 5.14 11.65 0.27
CA PHE A 40 6.48 11.89 0.82
C PHE A 40 7.56 11.92 -0.26
N PHE A 41 7.59 10.91 -1.15
CA PHE A 41 8.56 10.85 -2.23
C PHE A 41 8.40 11.98 -3.24
N SER A 42 7.17 12.39 -3.53
CA SER A 42 6.91 13.52 -4.41
C SER A 42 7.53 14.81 -3.86
N LEU A 43 7.31 15.11 -2.58
CA LEU A 43 7.89 16.28 -1.92
C LEU A 43 9.41 16.16 -1.78
N TYR A 44 9.92 14.98 -1.43
CA TYR A 44 11.35 14.72 -1.34
C TYR A 44 12.09 14.98 -2.67
N LEU A 45 11.54 14.48 -3.79
CA LEU A 45 12.16 14.67 -5.10
C LEU A 45 12.13 16.12 -5.55
N GLN A 46 11.00 16.81 -5.35
CA GLN A 46 10.81 18.18 -5.84
C GLN A 46 11.48 19.21 -4.93
N VAL A 47 11.18 19.17 -3.63
CA VAL A 47 11.66 20.14 -2.65
C VAL A 47 13.04 19.75 -2.14
N GLY A 48 13.24 18.47 -1.80
CA GLY A 48 14.48 17.96 -1.19
C GLY A 48 15.65 17.88 -2.15
N ARG A 49 15.40 17.34 -3.35
CA ARG A 49 16.43 17.14 -4.38
C ARG A 49 16.42 18.20 -5.48
N GLY A 50 15.47 19.13 -5.44
CA GLY A 50 15.35 20.21 -6.43
C GLY A 50 15.05 19.72 -7.86
N LEU A 51 14.53 18.50 -8.01
CA LEU A 51 14.23 17.95 -9.34
C LEU A 51 13.02 18.65 -9.95
N SER A 52 12.98 18.73 -11.29
CA SER A 52 11.83 19.30 -11.97
C SER A 52 10.58 18.44 -11.77
N VAL A 53 9.41 19.06 -11.86
CA VAL A 53 8.11 18.36 -11.76
C VAL A 53 8.02 17.21 -12.76
N GLN A 54 8.57 17.36 -13.97
CA GLN A 54 8.59 16.29 -14.97
C GLN A 54 9.46 15.11 -14.50
N GLN A 55 10.66 15.38 -13.98
CA GLN A 55 11.56 14.33 -13.49
C GLN A 55 10.94 13.59 -12.30
N ALA A 56 10.41 14.32 -11.32
CA ALA A 56 9.71 13.72 -10.18
C ALA A 56 8.51 12.87 -10.64
N GLY A 57 7.74 13.35 -11.61
CA GLY A 57 6.64 12.60 -12.24
C GLY A 57 7.10 11.29 -12.87
N PHE A 58 8.21 11.29 -13.61
CA PHE A 58 8.79 10.06 -14.18
C PHE A 58 9.19 9.05 -13.09
N PHE A 59 9.82 9.50 -12.00
CA PHE A 59 10.18 8.63 -10.88
C PHE A 59 8.95 8.05 -10.17
N LEU A 60 7.90 8.85 -9.97
CA LEU A 60 6.64 8.39 -9.39
C LEU A 60 5.90 7.44 -10.33
N ALA A 61 5.98 7.64 -11.65
CA ALA A 61 5.40 6.72 -12.63
C ALA A 61 6.08 5.34 -12.58
N LEU A 62 7.41 5.31 -12.42
CA LEU A 62 8.17 4.07 -12.31
C LEU A 62 7.69 3.19 -11.14
N ARG A 63 7.28 3.82 -10.03
CA ARG A 63 6.68 3.13 -8.88
C ARG A 63 5.42 2.34 -9.26
N SER A 64 4.59 2.82 -10.19
CA SER A 64 3.40 2.11 -10.66
C SER A 64 3.73 1.03 -11.69
N VAL A 65 4.81 1.20 -12.45
CA VAL A 65 5.27 0.24 -13.46
C VAL A 65 5.77 -1.05 -12.82
N VAL A 66 6.51 -0.97 -11.70
CA VAL A 66 7.08 -2.15 -11.06
C VAL A 66 6.02 -3.19 -10.67
N PRO A 67 4.96 -2.84 -9.88
CA PRO A 67 3.88 -3.77 -9.57
C PRO A 67 3.19 -4.36 -10.81
N ALA A 68 3.05 -3.57 -11.88
CA ALA A 68 2.43 -4.02 -13.12
C ALA A 68 3.30 -5.08 -13.83
N LEU A 69 4.62 -4.87 -13.88
CA LEU A 69 5.58 -5.82 -14.45
C LEU A 69 5.72 -7.08 -13.59
N THR A 70 5.56 -6.97 -12.27
CA THR A 70 5.72 -8.09 -11.34
C THR A 70 4.42 -8.84 -11.06
N ALA A 71 3.26 -8.34 -11.51
CA ALA A 71 1.98 -9.01 -11.37
C ALA A 71 1.93 -10.42 -12.02
N PRO A 72 2.47 -10.66 -13.23
CA PRO A 72 2.53 -12.01 -13.81
C PRO A 72 3.39 -12.98 -12.99
N LEU A 73 4.46 -12.48 -12.36
CA LEU A 73 5.29 -13.27 -11.46
C LEU A 73 4.51 -13.69 -10.22
N ALA A 74 3.74 -12.77 -9.62
CA ALA A 74 2.86 -13.09 -8.51
C ALA A 74 1.81 -14.15 -8.87
N ALA A 75 1.24 -14.08 -10.08
CA ALA A 75 0.29 -15.08 -10.58
C ALA A 75 0.93 -16.47 -10.72
N ARG A 76 2.15 -16.53 -11.31
CA ARG A 76 2.91 -17.77 -11.43
C ARG A 76 3.24 -18.40 -10.08
N LEU A 77 3.68 -17.58 -9.12
CA LEU A 77 4.00 -18.06 -7.77
C LEU A 77 2.76 -18.54 -7.03
N CYS A 78 1.62 -17.87 -7.19
CA CYS A 78 0.34 -18.30 -6.63
C CYS A 78 -0.15 -19.64 -7.20
N ASN A 79 0.16 -19.95 -8.46
CA ASN A 79 -0.19 -21.25 -9.06
C ASN A 79 0.75 -22.38 -8.62
N ALA A 80 2.00 -22.06 -8.28
CA ALA A 80 2.99 -23.06 -7.89
C ALA A 80 3.02 -23.34 -6.39
N TRP A 81 2.75 -22.32 -5.56
CA TRP A 81 2.92 -22.36 -4.10
C TRP A 81 1.59 -22.02 -3.40
N ASN A 82 1.49 -22.33 -2.10
CA ASN A 82 0.30 -21.96 -1.33
C ASN A 82 0.13 -20.42 -1.31
N PRO A 83 -1.03 -19.88 -1.72
CA PRO A 83 -1.28 -18.43 -1.77
C PRO A 83 -0.99 -17.69 -0.47
N GLY A 84 -1.24 -18.33 0.69
CA GLY A 84 -0.96 -17.75 2.00
C GLY A 84 0.52 -17.48 2.26
N TYR A 85 1.43 -18.37 1.81
CA TYR A 85 2.87 -18.14 1.91
C TYR A 85 3.32 -17.01 0.98
N VAL A 86 2.76 -16.94 -0.23
CA VAL A 86 3.06 -15.87 -1.18
C VAL A 86 2.63 -14.50 -0.61
N CYS A 87 1.45 -14.44 0.02
CA CYS A 87 0.99 -13.25 0.74
C CYS A 87 1.98 -12.84 1.85
N ALA A 88 2.40 -13.79 2.68
CA ALA A 88 3.32 -13.52 3.80
C ALA A 88 4.67 -12.97 3.29
N VAL A 89 5.22 -13.56 2.22
CA VAL A 89 6.43 -13.05 1.56
C VAL A 89 6.21 -11.64 1.01
N GLY A 90 5.07 -11.38 0.35
CA GLY A 90 4.73 -10.06 -0.15
C GLY A 90 4.67 -9.00 0.96
N VAL A 91 4.03 -9.31 2.09
CA VAL A 91 3.97 -8.42 3.26
C VAL A 91 5.37 -8.19 3.85
N ALA A 92 6.19 -9.24 3.96
CA ALA A 92 7.56 -9.11 4.45
C ALA A 92 8.41 -8.22 3.54
N LEU A 93 8.30 -8.35 2.22
CA LEU A 93 8.98 -7.50 1.25
C LEU A 93 8.49 -6.04 1.33
N CYS A 94 7.19 -5.81 1.50
CA CYS A 94 6.66 -4.47 1.77
C CYS A 94 7.27 -3.90 3.05
N GLY A 95 7.31 -4.68 4.14
CA GLY A 95 7.92 -4.28 5.41
C GLY A 95 9.39 -3.91 5.24
N LEU A 96 10.18 -4.74 4.57
CA LEU A 96 11.59 -4.47 4.28
C LEU A 96 11.77 -3.22 3.41
N GLY A 97 10.94 -3.02 2.39
CA GLY A 97 10.96 -1.82 1.55
C GLY A 97 10.61 -0.56 2.33
N LEU A 98 9.64 -0.65 3.24
CA LEU A 98 9.24 0.43 4.15
C LEU A 98 10.36 0.76 5.15
N THR A 99 10.94 -0.25 5.78
CA THR A 99 12.05 -0.07 6.72
C THR A 99 13.27 0.51 6.03
N ALA A 100 13.64 -0.01 4.84
CA ALA A 100 14.70 0.56 4.03
C ALA A 100 14.42 2.03 3.70
N ALA A 101 13.17 2.36 3.33
CA ALA A 101 12.76 3.73 3.06
C ALA A 101 12.85 4.65 4.29
N GLY A 102 12.61 4.13 5.49
CA GLY A 102 12.75 4.89 6.75
C GLY A 102 14.20 5.25 7.11
N PHE A 103 15.20 4.57 6.54
CA PHE A 103 16.61 4.90 6.74
C PHE A 103 17.19 5.84 5.68
N LEU A 104 16.39 6.28 4.70
CA LEU A 104 16.88 7.23 3.71
C LEU A 104 17.09 8.63 4.31
N GLN A 105 18.27 9.17 4.04
CA GLN A 105 18.64 10.56 4.32
C GLN A 105 18.67 11.38 3.02
N LEU A 106 18.66 12.72 3.12
CA LEU A 106 18.61 13.65 1.97
C LEU A 106 19.76 13.42 0.97
N ASP A 107 20.94 13.07 1.48
CA ASP A 107 22.14 12.79 0.67
C ASP A 107 22.19 11.37 0.08
N SER A 108 21.17 10.54 0.36
CA SER A 108 21.16 9.15 -0.10
C SER A 108 21.13 9.08 -1.63
N PRO A 109 21.81 8.10 -2.23
CA PRO A 109 21.82 7.95 -3.67
C PRO A 109 20.43 7.57 -4.18
N LEU A 110 20.01 8.18 -5.30
CA LEU A 110 18.72 7.92 -5.96
C LEU A 110 18.53 6.43 -6.30
N SER A 111 19.62 5.69 -6.57
CA SER A 111 19.59 4.25 -6.83
C SER A 111 19.10 3.43 -5.64
N LEU A 112 19.50 3.79 -4.41
CA LEU A 112 19.05 3.11 -3.19
C LEU A 112 17.55 3.35 -2.95
N MET A 113 17.11 4.58 -3.25
CA MET A 113 15.71 4.98 -3.20
C MET A 113 14.84 4.21 -4.21
N LEU A 114 15.31 4.12 -5.46
CA LEU A 114 14.69 3.31 -6.50
C LEU A 114 14.65 1.84 -6.10
N GLY A 115 15.73 1.31 -5.52
CA GLY A 115 15.79 -0.05 -5.01
C GLY A 115 14.72 -0.34 -3.97
N ALA A 116 14.55 0.55 -2.98
CA ALA A 116 13.51 0.43 -1.96
C ALA A 116 12.09 0.51 -2.56
N GLN A 117 11.86 1.43 -3.52
CA GLN A 117 10.58 1.53 -4.24
C GLN A 117 10.29 0.27 -5.06
N CYS A 118 11.28 -0.27 -5.75
CA CYS A 118 11.15 -1.52 -6.51
C CYS A 118 10.82 -2.69 -5.60
N LEU A 119 11.51 -2.83 -4.47
CA LEU A 119 11.27 -3.88 -3.49
C LEU A 119 9.85 -3.81 -2.94
N LEU A 120 9.38 -2.60 -2.61
CA LEU A 120 8.03 -2.36 -2.15
C LEU A 120 6.99 -2.67 -3.25
N GLY A 121 7.25 -2.28 -4.50
CA GLY A 121 6.38 -2.58 -5.63
C GLY A 121 6.23 -4.08 -5.92
N VAL A 122 7.34 -4.82 -5.83
CA VAL A 122 7.34 -6.29 -5.91
C VAL A 122 6.51 -6.88 -4.77
N GLY A 123 6.73 -6.44 -3.52
CA GLY A 123 5.94 -6.87 -2.36
C GLY A 123 4.44 -6.64 -2.51
N ILE A 124 4.04 -5.46 -3.02
CA ILE A 124 2.63 -5.13 -3.27
C ILE A 124 2.01 -6.14 -4.25
N SER A 125 2.69 -6.44 -5.36
CA SER A 125 2.15 -7.39 -6.36
C SER A 125 1.99 -8.80 -5.80
N LEU A 126 2.97 -9.26 -5.01
CA LEU A 126 2.99 -10.57 -4.38
C LEU A 126 1.94 -10.72 -3.27
N PHE A 127 1.55 -9.62 -2.64
CA PHE A 127 0.48 -9.62 -1.66
C PHE A 127 -0.90 -9.44 -2.30
N ALA A 128 -1.08 -8.41 -3.12
CA ALA A 128 -2.37 -7.96 -3.59
C ALA A 128 -3.13 -9.02 -4.40
N LEU A 129 -2.42 -9.76 -5.26
CA LEU A 129 -3.02 -10.78 -6.12
C LEU A 129 -3.52 -11.99 -5.31
N PRO A 130 -2.67 -12.78 -4.62
CA PRO A 130 -3.14 -13.95 -3.86
C PRO A 130 -4.10 -13.58 -2.73
N ASN A 131 -3.92 -12.43 -2.08
CA ASN A 131 -4.85 -12.00 -1.03
C ASN A 131 -6.27 -11.77 -1.57
N THR A 132 -6.39 -11.19 -2.77
CA THR A 132 -7.69 -11.02 -3.41
C THR A 132 -8.31 -12.37 -3.75
N THR A 133 -7.52 -13.29 -4.31
CA THR A 133 -7.98 -14.65 -4.63
C THR A 133 -8.48 -15.39 -3.38
N ILE A 134 -7.69 -15.40 -2.29
CA ILE A 134 -8.06 -16.02 -1.01
C ILE A 134 -9.38 -15.44 -0.49
N ILE A 135 -9.54 -14.11 -0.53
CA ILE A 135 -10.76 -13.46 -0.06
C ILE A 135 -11.97 -13.91 -0.89
N LEU A 136 -11.88 -13.87 -2.22
CA LEU A 136 -12.99 -14.23 -3.10
C LEU A 136 -13.34 -15.72 -3.00
N GLU A 137 -12.35 -16.61 -2.97
CA GLU A 137 -12.55 -18.04 -2.80
C GLU A 137 -13.18 -18.37 -1.44
N SER A 138 -12.73 -17.69 -0.37
CA SER A 138 -13.25 -17.92 0.98
C SER A 138 -14.69 -17.43 1.18
N ALA A 139 -15.15 -16.45 0.39
CA ALA A 139 -16.52 -15.94 0.45
C ALA A 139 -17.56 -16.90 -0.17
N GLY A 140 -17.12 -17.78 -1.07
CA GLY A 140 -17.99 -18.66 -1.83
C GLY A 140 -18.71 -17.96 -3.00
N PRO A 141 -19.17 -18.74 -4.01
CA PRO A 141 -19.65 -18.21 -5.30
C PRO A 141 -20.79 -17.19 -5.17
N GLU A 142 -21.68 -17.40 -4.21
CA GLU A 142 -22.87 -16.59 -3.98
C GLU A 142 -22.55 -15.20 -3.40
N HIS A 143 -21.38 -15.04 -2.77
CA HIS A 143 -20.98 -13.81 -2.07
C HIS A 143 -19.79 -13.11 -2.73
N VAL A 144 -19.31 -13.57 -3.89
CA VAL A 144 -18.14 -12.98 -4.61
C VAL A 144 -18.32 -11.49 -4.88
N GLY A 145 -19.52 -11.06 -5.27
CA GLY A 145 -19.83 -9.64 -5.50
C GLY A 145 -19.67 -8.79 -4.23
N GLN A 146 -20.18 -9.28 -3.09
CA GLN A 146 -20.06 -8.59 -1.80
C GLN A 146 -18.61 -8.60 -1.31
N ALA A 147 -17.91 -9.72 -1.45
CA ALA A 147 -16.51 -9.89 -1.08
C ALA A 147 -15.58 -8.95 -1.85
N SER A 148 -15.81 -8.79 -3.16
CA SER A 148 -15.06 -7.86 -4.00
C SER A 148 -15.29 -6.40 -3.55
N GLY A 149 -16.55 -6.01 -3.34
CA GLY A 149 -16.90 -4.67 -2.85
C GLY A 149 -16.28 -4.36 -1.48
N LEU A 150 -16.32 -5.33 -0.56
CA LEU A 150 -15.73 -5.20 0.76
C LEU A 150 -14.20 -5.12 0.71
N THR A 151 -13.56 -5.91 -0.15
CA THR A 151 -12.11 -5.84 -0.38
C THR A 151 -11.72 -4.44 -0.89
N GLY A 152 -12.49 -3.89 -1.82
CA GLY A 152 -12.31 -2.51 -2.29
C GLY A 152 -12.44 -1.49 -1.16
N ALA A 153 -13.51 -1.59 -0.36
CA ALA A 153 -13.75 -0.69 0.77
C ALA A 153 -12.62 -0.75 1.82
N VAL A 154 -12.14 -1.95 2.14
CA VAL A 154 -11.03 -2.19 3.07
C VAL A 154 -9.72 -1.59 2.55
N ARG A 155 -9.42 -1.77 1.26
CA ARG A 155 -8.26 -1.18 0.60
C ARG A 155 -8.30 0.34 0.67
N THR A 156 -9.39 0.94 0.22
CA THR A 156 -9.58 2.40 0.23
C THR A 156 -9.56 2.93 1.65
N GLY A 157 -10.18 2.24 2.61
CA GLY A 157 -10.17 2.60 4.02
C GLY A 157 -8.75 2.63 4.60
N GLY A 158 -7.91 1.65 4.28
CA GLY A 158 -6.50 1.63 4.67
C GLY A 158 -5.71 2.80 4.05
N GLN A 159 -5.91 3.07 2.76
CA GLN A 159 -5.26 4.19 2.06
C GLN A 159 -5.63 5.55 2.68
N LEU A 160 -6.91 5.75 2.97
CA LEU A 160 -7.43 6.97 3.60
C LEU A 160 -6.87 7.15 5.01
N CYS A 161 -6.88 6.08 5.83
CA CYS A 161 -6.34 6.13 7.18
C CYS A 161 -4.87 6.57 7.17
N ASN A 162 -4.07 6.01 6.28
CA ASN A 162 -2.67 6.40 6.14
C ASN A 162 -2.50 7.85 5.66
N MET A 163 -3.32 8.29 4.71
CA MET A 163 -3.31 9.69 4.26
C MET A 163 -3.63 10.66 5.40
N VAL A 164 -4.57 10.31 6.28
CA VAL A 164 -4.90 11.09 7.47
C VAL A 164 -3.70 11.13 8.43
N VAL A 165 -3.08 9.99 8.72
CA VAL A 165 -1.91 9.92 9.60
C VAL A 165 -0.77 10.79 9.07
N ILE A 166 -0.49 10.72 7.77
CA ILE A 166 0.58 11.52 7.14
C ILE A 166 0.25 12.99 7.15
N THR A 167 -0.96 13.38 6.73
CA THR A 167 -1.40 14.78 6.75
C THR A 167 -1.35 15.35 8.17
N LEU A 168 -1.78 14.58 9.17
CA LEU A 168 -1.72 14.99 10.57
C LEU A 168 -0.28 15.14 11.05
N THR A 169 0.59 14.18 10.73
CA THR A 169 2.02 14.22 11.07
C THR A 169 2.65 15.48 10.47
N LEU A 170 2.47 15.70 9.17
CA LEU A 170 2.98 16.89 8.49
C LEU A 170 2.42 18.18 9.10
N SER A 171 1.12 18.23 9.39
CA SER A 171 0.51 19.40 10.01
C SER A 171 1.05 19.68 11.42
N LEU A 172 1.41 18.64 12.19
CA LEU A 172 2.01 18.79 13.50
C LEU A 172 3.47 19.26 13.44
N PHE A 173 4.24 18.79 12.46
CA PHE A 173 5.67 19.13 12.32
C PHE A 173 5.94 20.41 11.52
N LEU A 174 5.13 20.71 10.51
CA LEU A 174 5.27 21.89 9.63
C LEU A 174 4.27 23.01 9.95
N GLY A 175 3.21 22.76 10.74
CA GLY A 175 2.14 23.72 10.98
C GLY A 175 1.21 23.88 9.77
N GLN A 176 0.72 25.11 9.54
CA GLN A 176 -0.05 25.50 8.34
C GLN A 176 0.83 26.02 7.20
N GLU A 177 2.16 26.02 7.38
CA GLU A 177 3.11 26.50 6.39
C GLU A 177 3.26 25.46 5.26
N PRO A 178 3.19 25.88 3.98
CA PRO A 178 3.45 24.98 2.87
C PRO A 178 4.88 24.43 2.95
N VAL A 179 5.06 23.17 2.54
CA VAL A 179 6.40 22.54 2.48
C VAL A 179 7.28 23.34 1.51
N SER A 180 8.39 23.86 2.04
CA SER A 180 9.32 24.78 1.38
C SER A 180 10.76 24.42 1.76
N ILE A 181 11.75 24.92 1.02
CA ILE A 181 13.17 24.67 1.30
C ILE A 181 13.53 25.09 2.74
N ALA A 182 12.86 26.11 3.28
CA ALA A 182 13.09 26.62 4.64
C ALA A 182 12.64 25.68 5.78
N ASN A 183 11.75 24.71 5.52
CA ASN A 183 11.21 23.79 6.55
C ASN A 183 11.53 22.31 6.26
N ILE A 184 12.47 22.07 5.34
CA ILE A 184 12.81 20.74 4.86
C ILE A 184 13.46 19.84 5.91
N ASP A 185 14.24 20.44 6.83
CA ASP A 185 14.85 19.71 7.94
C ASP A 185 13.81 19.21 8.95
N GLY A 186 12.66 19.92 9.07
CA GLY A 186 11.52 19.49 9.87
C GLY A 186 10.65 18.45 9.18
N PHE A 187 10.63 18.42 7.84
CA PHE A 187 9.97 17.38 7.05
C PHE A 187 10.75 16.06 7.02
N MET A 188 12.08 16.13 7.12
CA MET A 188 12.99 14.98 7.09
C MET A 188 13.28 14.36 8.47
N ARG A 189 12.83 14.99 9.56
CA ARG A 189 12.90 14.47 10.94
C ARG A 189 11.66 13.67 11.30
#